data_AF-A0ABD3SQU9-F1
#
_entry.id   AF-A0ABD3SQU9-F1
#
_cell.length_a   1.000
_cell.length_b   1.000
_cell.length_c   1.000
_cell.angle_alpha   90.00
_cell.angle_beta   90.00
_cell.angle_gamma   90.00
#
_symmetry.space_group_name_H-M   'P 1'
#
loop_
_entity.id
_entity.type
_entity.pdbx_description
1 polymer ?
#
loop_
_entity_poly.entity_id
_entity_poly.type
_entity_poly.pdbx_seq_one_letter_code
_entity_poly.pdbx_strand_id
1 'polypeptide(L)'
;MTMQAIATTTITLLCLLLISVASSARIFPQRSSQEAAIAIISALDGAVAAFGPQTSMGASFEVETAPVLARPIDGVGEKGRMNKDDAADDGDSATDIAFDMMKLPKLDNADEVMGNMVIMTDDAGLSGVAMARIAKISGAAALMIVNTDRDAGDYIYSLQAETEEEAEYARDNIDIPVFMVSLQAGNVITTALATDNMEADVVNSGGALPDRVRLYAGGDRPFFEDTVSGDPLVYLIHNILTSEECDELVSAAEGKYERVDDTSGVNNYLENLMVPEHSSRGTTIAKNIDRVTLWKGGIAGKFFKDIDERISQVTGFPIDHLSDFEINKHTEGSSYEPHFDINVANSIMASITIFLNDVPVGNGGEFIFPEPRDGQGEPIVVRPVKGLAVVHHNTDDKYNFDPSTIHQEAVLSKGYKYVAKKYIYLNPQPKHVRIVLPLIAAPFGGILPRGIIALHNALIERFGPQTAEVYFRKIVTMSPILLLLIIASVVSSFVARKLKSLGGDGGGDGKRKKEGASTVSSKKSKGKSKKSD
;
A
#
# COMPACT_ATOMS: atom_id res chain seq x y z
N MET A 1 -36.37 -44.06 -10.88
CA MET A 1 -36.60 -43.34 -9.60
C MET A 1 -35.53 -43.82 -8.65
N THR A 2 -34.35 -43.20 -8.79
CA THR A 2 -33.05 -43.74 -8.40
C THR A 2 -32.35 -42.72 -7.50
N MET A 3 -31.47 -43.23 -6.63
CA MET A 3 -30.75 -42.65 -5.47
C MET A 3 -30.28 -41.17 -5.50
N GLN A 4 -30.46 -40.43 -6.59
CA GLN A 4 -29.99 -39.06 -6.79
C GLN A 4 -30.91 -37.99 -6.17
N ALA A 5 -32.20 -38.29 -5.98
CA ALA A 5 -33.15 -37.37 -5.32
C ALA A 5 -33.03 -37.38 -3.78
N ILE A 6 -32.48 -38.46 -3.21
CA ILE A 6 -32.28 -38.55 -1.75
C ILE A 6 -31.05 -37.72 -1.35
N ALA A 7 -29.99 -37.70 -2.17
CA ALA A 7 -28.76 -36.95 -1.91
C ALA A 7 -28.95 -35.42 -1.93
N THR A 8 -29.79 -34.89 -2.83
CA THR A 8 -30.03 -33.44 -2.93
C THR A 8 -30.87 -32.91 -1.78
N THR A 9 -31.80 -33.72 -1.27
CA THR A 9 -32.68 -33.34 -0.15
C THR A 9 -31.93 -33.44 1.19
N THR A 10 -30.95 -34.35 1.33
CA THR A 10 -30.08 -34.40 2.52
C THR A 10 -29.06 -33.26 2.58
N ILE A 11 -28.58 -32.74 1.45
CA ILE A 11 -27.63 -31.60 1.44
C ILE A 11 -28.33 -30.28 1.77
N THR A 12 -29.57 -30.07 1.31
CA THR A 12 -30.33 -28.86 1.68
C THR A 12 -30.84 -28.88 3.12
N LEU A 13 -31.13 -30.06 3.68
CA LEU A 13 -31.48 -30.20 5.10
C LEU A 13 -30.26 -30.04 6.03
N LEU A 14 -29.04 -30.34 5.55
CA LEU A 14 -27.80 -30.11 6.29
C LEU A 14 -27.46 -28.62 6.38
N CYS A 15 -27.73 -27.82 5.33
CA CYS A 15 -27.51 -26.37 5.35
C CYS A 15 -28.45 -25.61 6.30
N LEU A 16 -29.69 -26.08 6.50
CA LEU A 16 -30.63 -25.47 7.46
C LEU A 16 -30.37 -25.88 8.92
N LEU A 17 -29.62 -26.97 9.15
CA LEU A 17 -29.21 -27.40 10.50
C LEU A 17 -27.89 -26.78 10.98
N LEU A 18 -27.11 -26.14 10.09
CA LEU A 18 -25.85 -25.49 10.48
C LEU A 18 -26.04 -24.19 11.27
N ILE A 19 -27.26 -23.63 11.31
CA ILE A 19 -27.60 -22.50 12.20
C ILE A 19 -27.78 -22.97 13.66
N SER A 20 -27.89 -24.28 13.92
CA SER A 20 -27.97 -24.83 15.30
C SER A 20 -26.67 -25.44 15.82
N VAL A 21 -25.54 -25.30 15.11
CA VAL A 21 -24.21 -25.74 15.62
C VAL A 21 -23.46 -24.54 16.20
N ALA A 22 -24.09 -23.86 17.15
CA ALA A 22 -23.40 -22.91 18.03
C ALA A 22 -22.74 -23.70 19.17
N SER A 23 -21.60 -24.33 18.90
CA SER A 23 -20.69 -24.79 19.98
C SER A 23 -19.23 -25.03 19.55
N SER A 24 -18.87 -25.01 18.26
CA SER A 24 -17.51 -25.37 17.81
C SER A 24 -17.01 -24.58 16.59
N ALA A 25 -17.43 -23.33 16.41
CA ALA A 25 -16.86 -22.45 15.37
C ALA A 25 -16.02 -21.35 16.04
N ARG A 26 -14.84 -21.07 15.50
CA ARG A 26 -13.96 -20.02 16.03
C ARG A 26 -14.29 -18.70 15.34
N ILE A 27 -14.75 -17.73 16.12
CA ILE A 27 -15.16 -16.43 15.64
C ILE A 27 -14.04 -15.42 15.86
N PHE A 28 -13.64 -14.71 14.82
CA PHE A 28 -12.62 -13.67 14.84
C PHE A 28 -13.23 -12.30 14.52
N PRO A 29 -12.55 -11.19 14.84
CA PRO A 29 -11.35 -11.13 15.68
C PRO A 29 -11.65 -11.48 17.15
N GLN A 30 -10.67 -12.07 17.84
CA GLN A 30 -10.67 -12.35 19.28
C GLN A 30 -10.02 -11.22 20.08
N ARG A 31 -9.05 -10.52 19.49
CA ARG A 31 -8.42 -9.34 20.09
C ARG A 31 -9.10 -8.06 19.60
N SER A 32 -9.33 -7.11 20.50
CA SER A 32 -9.68 -5.75 20.10
C SER A 32 -8.43 -4.95 19.73
N SER A 33 -8.58 -3.93 18.89
CA SER A 33 -7.49 -3.00 18.53
C SER A 33 -6.87 -2.33 19.76
N GLN A 34 -7.67 -2.07 20.80
CA GLN A 34 -7.21 -1.49 22.06
C GLN A 34 -6.38 -2.46 22.91
N GLU A 35 -6.72 -3.76 22.92
CA GLU A 35 -6.00 -4.78 23.70
C GLU A 35 -4.72 -5.26 22.99
N ALA A 36 -4.68 -5.18 21.66
CA ALA A 36 -3.54 -5.62 20.86
C ALA A 36 -2.41 -4.60 20.74
N ALA A 37 -2.66 -3.33 21.08
CA ALA A 37 -1.62 -2.30 21.26
C ALA A 37 -0.53 -2.70 22.28
N ILE A 38 -0.75 -3.78 23.03
CA ILE A 38 0.12 -4.29 24.10
C ILE A 38 0.97 -5.51 23.64
N ALA A 39 0.74 -6.08 22.45
CA ALA A 39 1.35 -7.36 22.03
C ALA A 39 2.43 -7.24 20.92
N ILE A 40 3.65 -7.47 21.37
CA ILE A 40 4.95 -7.57 20.71
C ILE A 40 4.93 -8.32 19.36
N ILE A 41 5.36 -7.65 18.29
CA ILE A 41 6.47 -8.06 17.39
C ILE A 41 6.95 -6.81 16.63
N SER A 42 8.24 -6.50 16.80
CA SER A 42 9.04 -5.48 16.08
C SER A 42 8.55 -4.03 16.17
N ALA A 43 8.22 -3.56 17.37
CA ALA A 43 8.06 -2.13 17.66
C ALA A 43 9.34 -1.58 18.27
N LEU A 44 9.79 -0.42 17.78
CA LEU A 44 10.50 0.49 18.67
C LEU A 44 9.46 0.88 19.72
N ASP A 45 9.62 0.35 20.93
CA ASP A 45 8.93 0.90 22.07
C ASP A 45 9.38 2.36 22.20
N GLY A 46 8.40 3.25 22.32
CA GLY A 46 8.64 4.68 22.38
C GLY A 46 7.53 5.38 23.14
N ALA A 47 7.88 6.42 23.90
CA ALA A 47 6.94 7.25 24.62
C ALA A 47 6.91 8.63 23.98
N VAL A 48 5.70 9.07 23.65
CA VAL A 48 5.47 10.39 23.07
C VAL A 48 5.60 11.44 24.16
N ALA A 49 6.19 12.59 23.83
CA ALA A 49 6.25 13.74 24.74
C ALA A 49 4.84 14.27 25.07
N ALA A 50 4.67 14.89 26.22
CA ALA A 50 3.41 15.55 26.58
C ALA A 50 3.23 16.95 25.95
N PHE A 51 4.15 17.35 25.09
CA PHE A 51 4.17 18.62 24.39
C PHE A 51 4.42 18.40 22.88
N GLY A 52 4.16 19.44 22.10
CA GLY A 52 4.12 19.34 20.64
C GLY A 52 2.71 19.05 20.11
N PRO A 53 2.58 18.70 18.81
CA PRO A 53 1.30 18.36 18.19
C PRO A 53 0.74 17.00 18.66
N GLN A 54 1.52 16.25 19.44
CA GLN A 54 1.23 14.91 19.91
C GLN A 54 0.73 14.99 21.36
N THR A 55 -0.27 14.20 21.75
CA THR A 55 -0.76 14.16 23.14
C THR A 55 -0.63 12.75 23.73
N SER A 56 -0.44 12.67 25.05
CA SER A 56 -0.41 11.42 25.84
C SER A 56 -1.68 10.57 25.72
N MET A 57 -2.76 11.13 25.16
CA MET A 57 -4.06 10.50 24.93
C MET A 57 -4.27 10.07 23.47
N GLY A 58 -3.21 10.02 22.65
CA GLY A 58 -3.29 9.66 21.25
C GLY A 58 -3.70 10.86 20.41
N ALA A 59 -2.73 11.47 19.73
CA ALA A 59 -2.98 12.37 18.62
C ALA A 59 -1.97 12.02 17.53
N SER A 60 -2.48 11.67 16.34
CA SER A 60 -1.85 11.89 15.02
C SER A 60 -0.33 11.79 14.93
N PHE A 61 0.26 10.74 15.51
CA PHE A 61 1.68 10.44 15.34
C PHE A 61 1.86 9.61 14.07
N GLU A 62 1.60 10.24 12.93
CA GLU A 62 1.87 9.70 11.60
C GLU A 62 2.96 10.54 10.96
N VAL A 63 4.20 10.10 11.10
CA VAL A 63 5.36 10.73 10.48
C VAL A 63 5.97 9.74 9.52
N GLU A 64 6.10 10.15 8.27
CA GLU A 64 6.77 9.39 7.22
C GLU A 64 7.89 10.26 6.63
N THR A 65 9.11 10.08 7.14
CA THR A 65 10.28 10.88 6.76
C THR A 65 11.54 10.03 6.78
N ALA A 66 12.62 10.50 6.14
CA ALA A 66 13.92 9.89 6.32
C ALA A 66 14.43 10.21 7.74
N PRO A 67 14.98 9.24 8.49
CA PRO A 67 15.71 9.50 9.72
C PRO A 67 17.11 10.03 9.41
N VAL A 68 17.59 10.97 10.23
CA VAL A 68 18.92 11.59 10.13
C VAL A 68 19.51 11.68 11.53
N LEU A 69 20.77 11.26 11.70
CA LEU A 69 21.47 11.46 12.97
C LEU A 69 21.83 12.94 13.16
N ALA A 70 21.56 13.48 14.34
CA ALA A 70 21.98 14.84 14.69
C ALA A 70 23.50 14.97 14.69
N ARG A 71 23.99 16.15 14.30
CA ARG A 71 25.39 16.54 14.49
C ARG A 71 25.43 17.90 15.20
N PRO A 72 26.01 17.98 16.40
CA PRO A 72 26.40 16.88 17.29
C PRO A 72 25.23 15.96 17.68
N ILE A 73 25.51 14.69 18.00
CA ILE A 73 24.46 13.68 18.27
C ILE A 73 23.61 14.00 19.51
N ASP A 74 24.20 14.70 20.46
CA ASP A 74 23.58 15.19 21.69
C ASP A 74 23.02 16.62 21.55
N GLY A 75 23.04 17.19 20.33
CA GLY A 75 22.52 18.51 20.00
C GLY A 75 23.47 19.69 20.22
N VAL A 76 24.48 19.56 21.08
CA VAL A 76 25.37 20.68 21.47
C VAL A 76 26.87 20.37 21.38
N GLY A 77 27.25 19.09 21.45
CA GLY A 77 28.63 18.61 21.32
C GLY A 77 29.59 19.08 22.42
N GLU A 78 30.88 18.81 22.23
CA GLU A 78 31.94 19.13 23.22
C GLU A 78 32.00 20.62 23.58
N LYS A 79 31.66 21.53 22.65
CA LYS A 79 31.63 22.97 22.91
C LYS A 79 30.52 23.39 23.87
N GLY A 80 29.37 22.71 23.85
CA GLY A 80 28.32 22.90 24.84
C GLY A 80 28.70 22.33 26.21
N ARG A 81 29.51 21.27 26.23
CA ARG A 81 30.01 20.62 27.45
C ARG A 81 31.12 21.40 28.15
N MET A 82 31.94 22.22 27.46
CA MET A 82 32.95 23.05 28.13
C MET A 82 32.34 24.09 29.10
N ASN A 83 31.12 24.56 28.86
CA ASN A 83 30.39 25.40 29.83
C ASN A 83 29.95 24.65 31.11
N LYS A 84 30.08 23.31 31.14
CA LYS A 84 29.76 22.43 32.28
C LYS A 84 30.87 22.45 33.34
N ASP A 85 32.12 22.62 32.93
CA ASP A 85 33.28 22.60 33.83
C ASP A 85 33.51 23.95 34.53
N ASP A 86 33.11 25.06 33.90
CA ASP A 86 33.21 26.41 34.49
C ASP A 86 32.11 26.70 35.54
N ALA A 87 31.08 25.85 35.65
CA ALA A 87 29.97 25.98 36.62
C ALA A 87 30.14 25.11 37.89
N ALA A 88 31.22 24.34 37.99
CA ALA A 88 31.40 23.31 39.02
C ALA A 88 32.16 23.77 40.29
N ASP A 89 32.41 25.07 40.50
CA ASP A 89 33.20 25.56 41.66
C ASP A 89 32.35 26.00 42.87
N ASP A 90 31.02 26.05 42.78
CA ASP A 90 30.17 26.29 43.96
C ASP A 90 29.48 24.99 44.38
N GLY A 91 30.01 24.40 45.45
CA GLY A 91 29.52 23.16 46.03
C GLY A 91 28.10 23.29 46.57
N ASP A 92 27.14 22.83 45.80
CA ASP A 92 25.96 22.11 46.29
C ASP A 92 25.49 21.10 45.24
N SER A 93 24.79 20.07 45.70
CA SER A 93 24.31 18.87 44.98
C SER A 93 24.23 18.91 43.45
N ALA A 94 24.75 17.86 42.81
CA ALA A 94 24.50 17.51 41.43
C ALA A 94 22.98 17.45 41.12
N THR A 95 22.48 18.38 40.30
CA THR A 95 21.48 18.24 39.22
C THR A 95 21.09 19.65 38.74
N ASP A 96 20.89 19.80 37.43
CA ASP A 96 20.33 20.98 36.73
C ASP A 96 21.33 22.04 36.26
N ILE A 97 21.98 21.75 35.13
CA ILE A 97 22.64 22.77 34.30
C ILE A 97 21.54 23.46 33.51
N ALA A 98 21.14 24.65 33.92
CA ALA A 98 20.19 25.47 33.15
C ALA A 98 20.86 25.97 31.87
N PHE A 99 20.72 25.24 30.76
CA PHE A 99 21.02 25.78 29.44
C PHE A 99 20.04 26.92 29.14
N ASP A 100 20.55 28.09 28.79
CA ASP A 100 19.70 29.20 28.35
C ASP A 100 18.97 28.78 27.06
N MET A 101 17.69 28.43 27.20
CA MET A 101 16.85 27.94 26.10
C MET A 101 16.83 28.93 24.94
N MET A 102 16.97 30.24 25.18
CA MET A 102 17.01 31.26 24.13
C MET A 102 18.29 31.22 23.28
N LYS A 103 19.38 30.60 23.76
CA LYS A 103 20.70 30.62 23.12
C LYS A 103 21.14 29.29 22.50
N LEU A 104 20.27 28.27 22.44
CA LEU A 104 20.67 26.99 21.85
C LEU A 104 20.90 27.10 20.33
N PRO A 105 21.99 26.52 19.79
CA PRO A 105 22.37 26.60 18.38
C PRO A 105 21.55 25.65 17.50
N LYS A 106 21.63 25.86 16.18
CA LYS A 106 21.19 24.85 15.20
C LYS A 106 22.19 23.69 15.16
N LEU A 107 21.72 22.53 14.70
CA LEU A 107 22.58 21.39 14.37
C LEU A 107 23.52 21.75 13.21
N ASP A 108 24.74 21.22 13.26
CA ASP A 108 25.77 21.40 12.23
C ASP A 108 25.31 20.84 10.87
N ASN A 109 24.46 19.81 10.88
CA ASN A 109 23.87 19.22 9.69
C ASN A 109 22.40 19.65 9.46
N ALA A 110 22.04 20.89 9.82
CA ALA A 110 20.69 21.42 9.62
C ALA A 110 20.16 21.28 8.18
N ASP A 111 21.05 21.33 7.17
CA ASP A 111 20.67 21.14 5.77
C ASP A 111 20.17 19.70 5.47
N GLU A 112 20.71 18.70 6.17
CA GLU A 112 20.26 17.29 6.06
C GLU A 112 19.01 17.04 6.90
N VAL A 113 18.86 17.75 8.02
CA VAL A 113 17.73 17.64 8.95
C VAL A 113 16.45 18.28 8.39
N MET A 114 16.57 19.24 7.48
CA MET A 114 15.43 19.98 6.95
C MET A 114 14.38 19.06 6.31
N GLY A 115 13.18 19.02 6.91
CA GLY A 115 12.06 18.17 6.45
C GLY A 115 12.17 16.69 6.81
N ASN A 116 13.22 16.30 7.55
CA ASN A 116 13.50 14.93 7.95
C ASN A 116 13.30 14.74 9.46
N MET A 117 13.19 13.49 9.90
CA MET A 117 13.21 13.15 11.32
C MET A 117 14.64 13.18 11.81
N VAL A 118 14.91 13.91 12.89
CA VAL A 118 16.22 13.92 13.51
C VAL A 118 16.27 12.99 14.71
N ILE A 119 17.36 12.25 14.84
CA ILE A 119 17.66 11.37 15.97
C ILE A 119 18.73 12.04 16.84
N MET A 120 18.43 12.24 18.11
CA MET A 120 19.32 12.83 19.10
C MET A 120 19.46 11.92 20.33
N THR A 121 20.59 11.99 21.02
CA THR A 121 20.80 11.31 22.32
C THR A 121 20.63 12.29 23.46
N ASP A 122 20.13 11.83 24.61
CA ASP A 122 19.96 12.65 25.82
C ASP A 122 21.25 12.85 26.66
N ASP A 123 22.38 12.33 26.20
CA ASP A 123 23.72 12.36 26.85
C ASP A 123 24.23 13.77 27.26
N ALA A 124 23.72 14.85 26.64
CA ALA A 124 24.04 16.22 27.02
C ALA A 124 23.34 16.70 28.31
N GLY A 125 22.30 15.99 28.76
CA GLY A 125 21.45 16.43 29.88
C GLY A 125 20.57 17.62 29.53
N LEU A 126 20.13 17.72 28.26
CA LEU A 126 19.17 18.72 27.82
C LEU A 126 17.74 18.26 28.14
N SER A 127 16.88 19.20 28.55
CA SER A 127 15.44 18.93 28.66
C SER A 127 14.86 18.50 27.32
N GLY A 128 13.78 17.73 27.35
CA GLY A 128 13.07 17.33 26.13
C GLY A 128 12.62 18.53 25.28
N VAL A 129 12.24 19.64 25.92
CA VAL A 129 11.83 20.88 25.25
C VAL A 129 13.03 21.57 24.58
N ALA A 130 14.19 21.60 25.24
CA ALA A 130 15.42 22.14 24.68
C ALA A 130 15.87 21.37 23.43
N MET A 131 15.83 20.03 23.47
CA MET A 131 16.13 19.18 22.31
C MET A 131 15.12 19.42 21.17
N ALA A 132 13.82 19.50 21.49
CA ALA A 132 12.78 19.81 20.53
C ALA A 132 12.98 21.17 19.86
N ARG A 133 13.43 22.17 20.62
CA ARG A 133 13.80 23.48 20.07
C ARG A 133 14.94 23.35 19.08
N ILE A 134 16.04 22.68 19.43
CA ILE A 134 17.21 22.48 18.56
C ILE A 134 16.79 21.81 17.24
N ALA A 135 16.02 20.74 17.32
CA ALA A 135 15.47 20.03 16.16
C ALA A 135 14.61 20.96 15.29
N LYS A 136 13.67 21.67 15.90
CA LYS A 136 12.77 22.59 15.20
C LYS A 136 13.52 23.71 14.50
N ILE A 137 14.43 24.42 15.17
CA ILE A 137 15.19 25.53 14.56
C ILE A 137 16.13 25.03 13.44
N SER A 138 16.51 23.75 13.49
CA SER A 138 17.26 23.05 12.46
C SER A 138 16.37 22.56 11.30
N GLY A 139 15.05 22.74 11.38
CA GLY A 139 14.10 22.42 10.33
C GLY A 139 13.58 20.99 10.34
N ALA A 140 13.74 20.25 11.44
CA ALA A 140 13.30 18.86 11.51
C ALA A 140 11.78 18.76 11.38
N ALA A 141 11.31 17.70 10.72
CA ALA A 141 9.89 17.36 10.65
C ALA A 141 9.43 16.54 11.87
N ALA A 142 10.36 15.91 12.60
CA ALA A 142 10.12 15.17 13.83
C ALA A 142 11.44 15.01 14.61
N LEU A 143 11.34 14.75 15.91
CA LEU A 143 12.47 14.46 16.79
C LEU A 143 12.28 13.11 17.50
N MET A 144 13.28 12.24 17.34
CA MET A 144 13.47 11.02 18.13
C MET A 144 14.60 11.23 19.13
N ILE A 145 14.32 11.01 20.42
CA ILE A 145 15.31 11.05 21.48
C ILE A 145 15.63 9.62 21.91
N VAL A 146 16.90 9.25 21.88
CA VAL A 146 17.37 7.94 22.35
C VAL A 146 17.87 8.10 23.78
N ASN A 147 17.29 7.33 24.71
CA ASN A 147 17.76 7.28 26.09
C ASN A 147 19.11 6.55 26.14
N THR A 148 20.15 7.25 26.58
CA THR A 148 21.54 6.77 26.66
C THR A 148 22.01 6.53 28.10
N ASP A 149 21.11 6.65 29.09
CA ASP A 149 21.42 6.33 30.47
C ASP A 149 21.96 4.89 30.58
N ARG A 150 23.11 4.72 31.23
CA ARG A 150 23.77 3.42 31.37
C ARG A 150 23.08 2.51 32.40
N ASP A 151 22.40 3.11 33.37
CA ASP A 151 21.72 2.40 34.45
C ASP A 151 20.22 2.20 34.14
N ALA A 152 19.67 2.99 33.21
CA ALA A 152 18.25 3.00 32.87
C ALA A 152 17.95 3.12 31.35
N GLY A 153 18.85 2.74 30.45
CA GLY A 153 18.71 2.96 28.99
C GLY A 153 17.57 2.21 28.30
N ASP A 154 16.97 1.23 28.99
CA ASP A 154 15.75 0.53 28.54
C ASP A 154 14.46 1.22 29.01
N TYR A 155 14.54 2.21 29.91
CA TYR A 155 13.38 2.96 30.37
C TYR A 155 12.97 4.01 29.36
N ILE A 156 11.68 4.01 29.05
CA ILE A 156 11.06 4.93 28.14
C ILE A 156 9.92 5.59 28.89
N TYR A 157 9.89 6.91 28.90
CA TYR A 157 8.88 7.70 29.60
C TYR A 157 8.46 8.91 28.78
N SER A 158 7.25 9.39 29.02
CA SER A 158 6.74 10.58 28.35
C SER A 158 7.49 11.81 28.85
N LEU A 159 8.25 12.44 27.95
CA LEU A 159 8.98 13.67 28.23
C LEU A 159 8.00 14.78 28.63
N GLN A 160 8.29 15.43 29.76
CA GLN A 160 7.55 16.58 30.26
C GLN A 160 8.40 17.84 30.14
N ALA A 161 7.75 18.99 30.14
CA ALA A 161 8.44 20.25 30.39
C ALA A 161 8.92 20.28 31.85
N GLU A 162 10.18 20.67 32.07
CA GLU A 162 10.77 20.67 33.43
C GLU A 162 10.40 21.92 34.22
N THR A 163 10.09 23.02 33.53
CA THR A 163 9.66 24.30 34.15
C THR A 163 8.41 24.87 33.49
N GLU A 164 7.74 25.80 34.17
CA GLU A 164 6.58 26.53 33.62
C GLU A 164 6.95 27.33 32.37
N GLU A 165 8.16 27.89 32.32
CA GLU A 165 8.69 28.62 31.15
C GLU A 165 8.86 27.68 29.95
N GLU A 166 9.36 26.46 30.18
CA GLU A 166 9.46 25.45 29.13
C GLU A 166 8.08 25.01 28.62
N ALA A 167 7.11 24.85 29.53
CA ALA A 167 5.77 24.45 29.18
C ALA A 167 5.05 25.51 28.33
N GLU A 168 5.26 26.79 28.63
CA GLU A 168 4.75 27.91 27.82
C GLU A 168 5.42 27.96 26.45
N TYR A 169 6.76 27.87 26.42
CA TYR A 169 7.50 27.83 25.17
C TYR A 169 7.07 26.67 24.28
N ALA A 170 6.95 25.46 24.84
CA ALA A 170 6.61 24.26 24.10
C ALA A 170 5.22 24.36 23.48
N ARG A 171 4.25 24.91 24.21
CA ARG A 171 2.88 25.13 23.72
C ARG A 171 2.81 26.07 22.52
N ASP A 172 3.59 27.14 22.56
CA ASP A 172 3.51 28.21 21.57
C ASP A 172 4.46 27.98 20.39
N ASN A 173 5.55 27.23 20.60
CA ASN A 173 6.66 27.13 19.65
C ASN A 173 7.04 25.72 19.26
N ILE A 174 6.62 24.64 19.92
CA ILE A 174 6.95 23.28 19.47
C ILE A 174 5.74 22.71 18.71
N ASP A 175 5.89 22.59 17.40
CA ASP A 175 4.88 22.09 16.46
C ASP A 175 5.35 20.83 15.73
N ILE A 176 6.46 20.24 16.19
CA ILE A 176 7.00 18.99 15.65
C ILE A 176 6.71 17.81 16.60
N PRO A 177 6.46 16.60 16.06
CA PRO A 177 6.49 15.35 16.81
C PRO A 177 7.75 15.19 17.65
N VAL A 178 7.60 14.81 18.93
CA VAL A 178 8.71 14.46 19.81
C VAL A 178 8.40 13.16 20.54
N PHE A 179 9.35 12.23 20.54
CA PHE A 179 9.22 10.95 21.23
C PHE A 179 10.58 10.45 21.71
N MET A 180 10.54 9.69 22.80
CA MET A 180 11.70 9.01 23.37
C MET A 180 11.63 7.52 23.05
N VAL A 181 12.77 6.89 22.81
CA VAL A 181 12.93 5.44 22.62
C VAL A 181 14.08 4.94 23.47
N SER A 182 14.10 3.63 23.76
CA SER A 182 15.22 3.01 24.45
C SER A 182 16.47 2.95 23.57
N LEU A 183 17.62 2.70 24.20
CA LEU A 183 18.87 2.48 23.47
C LEU A 183 18.76 1.29 22.51
N GLN A 184 18.11 0.19 22.94
CA GLN A 184 17.90 -0.99 22.10
C GLN A 184 17.05 -0.66 20.87
N ALA A 185 15.97 0.08 21.08
CA ALA A 185 15.08 0.55 20.03
C ALA A 185 15.82 1.45 19.03
N GLY A 186 16.62 2.41 19.52
CA GLY A 186 17.49 3.24 18.69
C GLY A 186 18.48 2.44 17.85
N ASN A 187 19.11 1.42 18.44
CA ASN A 187 20.06 0.54 17.75
C ASN A 187 19.42 -0.26 16.60
N VAL A 188 18.16 -0.68 16.75
CA VAL A 188 17.44 -1.38 15.67
C VAL A 188 17.26 -0.48 14.45
N ILE A 189 16.99 0.82 14.63
CA ILE A 189 16.87 1.76 13.52
C ILE A 189 18.22 2.03 12.87
N THR A 190 19.25 2.33 13.67
CA THR A 190 20.57 2.72 13.15
C THR A 190 21.30 1.58 12.44
N THR A 191 20.92 0.33 12.71
CA THR A 191 21.50 -0.86 12.08
C THR A 191 20.58 -1.54 11.06
N ALA A 192 19.43 -0.95 10.73
CA ALA A 192 18.40 -1.60 9.91
C ALA A 192 18.90 -2.08 8.53
N LEU A 193 19.80 -1.31 7.89
CA LEU A 193 20.42 -1.66 6.61
C LEU A 193 21.91 -2.05 6.74
N ALA A 194 22.38 -2.32 7.96
CA ALA A 194 23.75 -2.73 8.18
C ALA A 194 24.01 -4.11 7.55
N THR A 195 25.16 -4.27 6.90
CA THR A 195 25.63 -5.56 6.36
C THR A 195 26.95 -5.92 7.00
N ASP A 196 27.29 -7.21 7.04
CA ASP A 196 28.53 -7.71 7.67
C ASP A 196 29.82 -7.07 7.12
N ASN A 197 29.77 -6.46 5.92
CA ASN A 197 30.90 -5.81 5.26
C ASN A 197 30.96 -4.28 5.45
N MET A 198 30.01 -3.69 6.19
CA MET A 198 29.94 -2.26 6.39
C MET A 198 30.83 -1.84 7.57
N GLU A 199 31.66 -0.81 7.39
CA GLU A 199 32.51 -0.30 8.46
C GLU A 199 31.68 0.35 9.57
N ALA A 200 32.09 0.15 10.83
CA ALA A 200 31.38 0.68 11.99
C ALA A 200 31.22 2.21 11.94
N ASP A 201 32.19 2.94 11.39
CA ASP A 201 32.14 4.40 11.24
C ASP A 201 31.06 4.86 10.26
N VAL A 202 30.75 4.03 9.24
CA VAL A 202 29.66 4.29 8.29
C VAL A 202 28.31 4.04 8.96
N VAL A 203 28.19 2.98 9.74
CA VAL A 203 26.98 2.70 10.52
C VAL A 203 26.72 3.81 11.56
N ASN A 204 27.75 4.20 12.31
CA ASN A 204 27.67 5.21 13.36
C ASN A 204 27.46 6.65 12.83
N SER A 205 27.70 6.89 11.54
CA SER A 205 27.37 8.15 10.87
C SER A 205 26.00 8.13 10.18
N GLY A 206 25.23 7.06 10.35
CA GLY A 206 23.86 6.92 9.83
C GLY A 206 23.78 6.27 8.43
N GLY A 207 24.87 5.72 7.90
CA GLY A 207 24.90 5.07 6.59
C GLY A 207 24.11 3.75 6.49
N ALA A 208 23.64 3.23 7.62
CA ALA A 208 22.77 2.05 7.70
C ALA A 208 21.32 2.38 8.09
N LEU A 209 20.95 3.66 8.11
CA LEU A 209 19.58 4.10 8.33
C LEU A 209 18.68 3.75 7.13
N PRO A 210 17.41 3.39 7.36
CA PRO A 210 16.46 3.14 6.28
C PRO A 210 16.10 4.45 5.55
N ASP A 211 15.76 4.35 4.27
CA ASP A 211 15.39 5.51 3.43
C ASP A 211 14.17 6.27 3.96
N ARG A 212 13.26 5.57 4.65
CA ARG A 212 12.09 6.16 5.34
C ARG A 212 11.76 5.35 6.59
N VAL A 213 11.30 6.05 7.62
CA VAL A 213 10.65 5.45 8.79
C VAL A 213 9.23 5.96 8.86
N ARG A 214 8.27 5.05 9.05
CA ARG A 214 6.90 5.39 9.39
C ARG A 214 6.63 4.99 10.84
N LEU A 215 6.19 5.96 11.62
CA LEU A 215 5.75 5.72 12.99
C LEU A 215 4.24 5.81 13.06
N TYR A 216 3.66 4.93 13.88
CA TYR A 216 2.23 4.86 14.14
C TYR A 216 1.99 5.14 15.62
N ALA A 217 0.84 5.72 15.96
CA ALA A 217 0.33 5.62 17.31
C ALA A 217 0.19 4.13 17.68
N GLY A 218 0.46 3.77 18.94
CA GLY A 218 0.45 2.37 19.40
C GLY A 218 -0.86 1.61 19.12
N GLY A 219 -1.97 2.32 18.83
CA GLY A 219 -3.27 1.74 18.47
C GLY A 219 -3.53 1.54 16.97
N ASP A 220 -2.78 2.19 16.07
CA ASP A 220 -3.02 2.15 14.61
C ASP A 220 -1.99 1.30 13.85
N ARG A 221 -1.04 0.71 14.57
CA ARG A 221 -0.03 -0.16 13.97
C ARG A 221 -0.68 -1.45 13.45
N PRO A 222 -0.33 -1.92 12.24
CA PRO A 222 -0.73 -3.22 11.79
C PRO A 222 -0.18 -4.32 12.71
N PHE A 223 -1.05 -5.20 13.19
CA PHE A 223 -0.65 -6.34 14.00
C PHE A 223 -1.34 -7.62 13.52
N PHE A 224 -0.67 -8.74 13.73
CA PHE A 224 -1.14 -10.05 13.31
C PHE A 224 -1.96 -10.72 14.42
N GLU A 225 -3.08 -11.32 14.03
CA GLU A 225 -3.82 -12.29 14.82
C GLU A 225 -3.81 -13.61 14.07
N ASP A 226 -3.19 -14.62 14.68
CA ASP A 226 -3.08 -15.96 14.09
C ASP A 226 -4.43 -16.67 14.15
N THR A 227 -4.99 -16.98 13.00
CA THR A 227 -6.17 -17.85 12.87
C THR A 227 -5.76 -19.32 12.85
N VAL A 228 -5.07 -19.79 13.91
CA VAL A 228 -4.58 -21.16 14.09
C VAL A 228 -3.56 -21.61 13.02
N SER A 229 -2.58 -22.43 13.42
CA SER A 229 -1.56 -23.02 12.53
C SER A 229 -2.10 -24.17 11.64
N GLY A 230 -3.24 -23.99 10.98
CA GLY A 230 -3.88 -25.01 10.13
C GLY A 230 -3.84 -24.68 8.63
N ASP A 231 -4.18 -25.67 7.79
CA ASP A 231 -4.47 -25.52 6.35
C ASP A 231 -5.97 -25.18 6.17
N PRO A 232 -6.36 -23.99 5.68
CA PRO A 232 -5.53 -23.04 4.94
C PRO A 232 -4.78 -22.07 5.85
N LEU A 233 -3.60 -21.67 5.38
CA LEU A 233 -2.82 -20.62 6.02
C LEU A 233 -3.54 -19.26 5.85
N VAL A 234 -4.20 -18.84 6.93
CA VAL A 234 -4.92 -17.57 7.02
C VAL A 234 -4.26 -16.72 8.10
N TYR A 235 -4.08 -15.44 7.79
CA TYR A 235 -3.61 -14.42 8.73
C TYR A 235 -4.63 -13.30 8.79
N LEU A 236 -4.89 -12.81 10.00
CA LEU A 236 -5.64 -11.59 10.20
C LEU A 236 -4.68 -10.45 10.50
N ILE A 237 -4.80 -9.37 9.75
CA ILE A 237 -4.00 -8.17 9.94
C ILE A 237 -4.94 -7.05 10.30
N HIS A 238 -4.89 -6.66 11.56
CA HIS A 238 -5.66 -5.53 12.06
C HIS A 238 -5.01 -4.23 11.61
N ASN A 239 -5.81 -3.16 11.49
CA ASN A 239 -5.34 -1.82 11.15
C ASN A 239 -4.45 -1.77 9.90
N ILE A 240 -4.73 -2.62 8.89
CA ILE A 240 -3.98 -2.55 7.63
C ILE A 240 -4.28 -1.24 6.90
N LEU A 241 -5.49 -0.72 7.08
CA LEU A 241 -5.96 0.58 6.61
C LEU A 241 -6.48 1.38 7.80
N THR A 242 -6.25 2.68 7.77
CA THR A 242 -6.86 3.60 8.73
C THR A 242 -8.35 3.78 8.43
N SER A 243 -9.09 4.33 9.39
CA SER A 243 -10.52 4.59 9.20
C SER A 243 -10.78 5.55 8.05
N GLU A 244 -9.92 6.55 7.89
CA GLU A 244 -9.98 7.57 6.85
C GLU A 244 -9.69 6.97 5.47
N GLU A 245 -8.70 6.08 5.38
CA GLU A 245 -8.36 5.38 4.14
C GLU A 245 -9.50 4.45 3.67
N CYS A 246 -10.16 3.77 4.61
CA CYS A 246 -11.35 2.99 4.30
C CYS A 246 -12.47 3.87 3.71
N ASP A 247 -12.73 5.04 4.31
CA ASP A 247 -13.77 5.95 3.83
C ASP A 247 -13.42 6.56 2.46
N GLU A 248 -12.14 6.87 2.23
CA GLU A 248 -11.65 7.36 0.94
C GLU A 248 -11.80 6.31 -0.17
N LEU A 249 -11.53 5.02 0.11
CA LEU A 249 -11.76 3.93 -0.85
C LEU A 249 -13.25 3.77 -1.19
N VAL A 250 -14.14 3.84 -0.20
CA VAL A 250 -15.60 3.78 -0.44
C VAL A 250 -16.04 4.98 -1.28
N SER A 251 -15.58 6.19 -0.94
CA SER A 251 -15.87 7.41 -1.69
C SER A 251 -15.36 7.34 -3.14
N ALA A 252 -14.18 6.77 -3.36
CA ALA A 252 -13.61 6.59 -4.69
C ALA A 252 -14.43 5.62 -5.57
N ALA A 253 -15.15 4.68 -4.95
CA ALA A 253 -16.00 3.69 -5.63
C ALA A 253 -17.46 4.14 -5.82
N GLU A 254 -17.91 5.15 -5.07
CA GLU A 254 -19.32 5.56 -5.08
C GLU A 254 -19.80 5.99 -6.47
N GLY A 255 -20.98 5.48 -6.87
CA GLY A 255 -21.58 5.74 -8.18
C GLY A 255 -20.94 4.99 -9.37
N LYS A 256 -19.99 4.09 -9.13
CA LYS A 256 -19.22 3.38 -10.18
C LYS A 256 -19.46 1.87 -10.23
N TYR A 257 -20.32 1.35 -9.37
CA TYR A 257 -20.54 -0.08 -9.25
C TYR A 257 -21.33 -0.67 -10.41
N GLU A 258 -20.99 -1.91 -10.77
CA GLU A 258 -21.80 -2.77 -11.63
C GLU A 258 -22.23 -4.03 -10.85
N ARG A 259 -23.44 -4.53 -11.12
CA ARG A 259 -24.01 -5.66 -10.40
C ARG A 259 -23.36 -6.97 -10.85
N VAL A 260 -22.84 -7.77 -9.91
CA VAL A 260 -22.13 -9.02 -10.22
C VAL A 260 -23.08 -10.14 -10.65
N ASP A 261 -24.29 -10.20 -10.11
CA ASP A 261 -25.27 -11.26 -10.39
C ASP A 261 -26.21 -10.97 -11.59
N ASP A 262 -25.96 -9.87 -12.30
CA ASP A 262 -26.74 -9.51 -13.47
C ASP A 262 -26.39 -10.42 -14.66
N THR A 263 -27.23 -11.43 -14.87
CA THR A 263 -27.17 -12.37 -15.99
C THR A 263 -27.39 -11.72 -17.36
N SER A 264 -27.69 -10.42 -17.44
CA SER A 264 -27.80 -9.65 -18.69
C SER A 264 -26.49 -8.99 -19.15
N GLY A 265 -25.43 -9.04 -18.34
CA GLY A 265 -24.14 -8.38 -18.58
C GLY A 265 -23.12 -9.19 -19.39
N VAL A 266 -22.19 -8.47 -20.04
CA VAL A 266 -21.00 -9.05 -20.67
C VAL A 266 -20.01 -9.41 -19.55
N ASN A 267 -19.64 -10.70 -19.42
CA ASN A 267 -18.65 -11.16 -18.42
C ASN A 267 -17.38 -10.31 -18.46
N ASN A 268 -17.04 -9.55 -17.42
CA ASN A 268 -15.82 -8.75 -17.42
C ASN A 268 -14.61 -9.59 -16.99
N TYR A 269 -13.95 -10.29 -17.92
CA TYR A 269 -12.80 -11.13 -17.58
C TYR A 269 -11.55 -10.36 -17.11
N LEU A 270 -11.50 -9.02 -17.28
CA LEU A 270 -10.42 -8.20 -16.71
C LEU A 270 -10.63 -7.92 -15.22
N GLU A 271 -11.88 -7.90 -14.77
CA GLU A 271 -12.28 -7.51 -13.41
C GLU A 271 -12.86 -8.68 -12.61
N ASN A 272 -13.22 -9.79 -13.27
CA ASN A 272 -13.81 -10.96 -12.64
C ASN A 272 -12.80 -12.07 -12.47
N LEU A 273 -12.66 -12.50 -11.22
CA LEU A 273 -11.80 -13.60 -10.82
C LEU A 273 -12.50 -14.95 -10.78
N MET A 274 -13.67 -15.07 -11.39
CA MET A 274 -14.29 -16.37 -11.66
C MET A 274 -15.23 -16.30 -12.87
N VAL A 275 -14.91 -17.09 -13.90
CA VAL A 275 -15.88 -18.01 -14.51
C VAL A 275 -15.11 -19.29 -14.88
N PRO A 276 -15.10 -20.33 -14.04
CA PRO A 276 -15.00 -21.68 -14.57
C PRO A 276 -16.33 -21.99 -15.27
N GLU A 277 -16.26 -22.49 -16.51
CA GLU A 277 -17.36 -22.98 -17.37
C GLU A 277 -18.24 -24.11 -16.74
N HIS A 278 -18.35 -24.20 -15.42
CA HIS A 278 -19.05 -25.26 -14.71
C HIS A 278 -20.26 -24.81 -13.89
N SER A 279 -20.72 -23.55 -14.02
CA SER A 279 -22.11 -23.23 -13.66
C SER A 279 -23.07 -23.74 -14.74
N SER A 280 -23.19 -25.07 -14.84
CA SER A 280 -24.30 -25.67 -15.56
C SER A 280 -25.60 -25.12 -14.97
N ARG A 281 -26.29 -24.25 -15.72
CA ARG A 281 -27.57 -23.57 -15.40
C ARG A 281 -27.50 -22.30 -14.53
N GLY A 282 -26.82 -21.25 -14.99
CA GLY A 282 -27.23 -19.87 -14.67
C GLY A 282 -27.28 -19.47 -13.19
N THR A 283 -26.58 -20.20 -12.31
CA THR A 283 -26.51 -19.88 -10.89
C THR A 283 -25.31 -18.97 -10.65
N THR A 284 -25.55 -17.71 -10.31
CA THR A 284 -24.52 -16.79 -9.85
C THR A 284 -24.12 -17.15 -8.42
N ILE A 285 -22.81 -17.29 -8.18
CA ILE A 285 -22.24 -17.61 -6.87
C ILE A 285 -22.27 -16.40 -5.92
N ALA A 286 -22.25 -15.19 -6.49
CA ALA A 286 -22.50 -13.94 -5.80
C ALA A 286 -23.97 -13.54 -6.01
N LYS A 287 -24.61 -13.02 -4.96
CA LYS A 287 -26.00 -12.50 -5.00
C LYS A 287 -26.06 -11.13 -4.35
N ASN A 288 -26.70 -10.16 -5.00
CA ASN A 288 -26.88 -8.79 -4.51
C ASN A 288 -25.57 -8.08 -4.10
N ILE A 289 -24.48 -8.36 -4.83
CA ILE A 289 -23.17 -7.73 -4.65
C ILE A 289 -22.90 -6.81 -5.85
N ASP A 290 -22.61 -5.56 -5.53
CA ASP A 290 -22.19 -4.53 -6.47
C ASP A 290 -20.66 -4.41 -6.45
N ARG A 291 -19.99 -4.40 -7.61
CA ARG A 291 -18.52 -4.43 -7.72
C ARG A 291 -17.98 -3.30 -8.58
N VAL A 292 -16.80 -2.80 -8.25
CA VAL A 292 -16.01 -1.94 -9.14
C VAL A 292 -14.52 -2.21 -8.96
N THR A 293 -13.76 -2.29 -10.05
CA THR A 293 -12.30 -2.25 -10.01
C THR A 293 -11.80 -0.82 -10.20
N LEU A 294 -10.96 -0.36 -9.27
CA LEU A 294 -10.34 0.97 -9.31
C LEU A 294 -8.99 0.89 -10.03
N TRP A 295 -9.00 1.07 -11.35
CA TRP A 295 -7.80 1.02 -12.20
C TRP A 295 -6.90 2.24 -11.96
N LYS A 296 -5.91 2.09 -11.09
CA LYS A 296 -4.95 3.14 -10.71
C LYS A 296 -3.53 2.75 -11.04
N GLY A 297 -3.16 1.49 -10.86
CA GLY A 297 -1.86 0.90 -11.14
C GLY A 297 -0.69 1.76 -10.70
N GLY A 298 0.38 1.77 -11.49
CA GLY A 298 1.61 2.53 -11.23
C GLY A 298 1.50 4.03 -11.47
N ILE A 299 0.33 4.56 -11.87
CA ILE A 299 0.07 6.01 -11.94
C ILE A 299 -0.82 6.49 -10.78
N ALA A 300 -1.01 5.62 -9.79
CA ALA A 300 -1.66 5.91 -8.53
C ALA A 300 -1.17 7.24 -7.91
N GLY A 301 -2.11 8.02 -7.36
CA GLY A 301 -1.77 9.14 -6.50
C GLY A 301 -1.13 8.67 -5.19
N LYS A 302 -0.58 9.61 -4.40
CA LYS A 302 0.11 9.34 -3.12
C LYS A 302 -0.67 8.35 -2.24
N PHE A 303 -1.98 8.59 -2.08
CA PHE A 303 -2.90 7.72 -1.32
C PHE A 303 -2.78 6.21 -1.64
N PHE A 304 -2.98 5.81 -2.90
CA PHE A 304 -2.93 4.39 -3.28
C PHE A 304 -1.52 3.81 -3.18
N LYS A 305 -0.50 4.64 -3.46
CA LYS A 305 0.90 4.24 -3.37
C LYS A 305 1.31 3.94 -1.92
N ASP A 306 0.94 4.81 -0.99
CA ASP A 306 1.23 4.63 0.44
C ASP A 306 0.58 3.34 0.98
N ILE A 307 -0.66 3.05 0.56
CA ILE A 307 -1.36 1.81 0.92
C ILE A 307 -0.65 0.58 0.34
N ASP A 308 -0.27 0.61 -0.94
CA ASP A 308 0.43 -0.50 -1.59
C ASP A 308 1.79 -0.77 -0.95
N GLU A 309 2.53 0.29 -0.59
CA GLU A 309 3.79 0.20 0.14
C GLU A 309 3.59 -0.40 1.53
N ARG A 310 2.54 0.02 2.28
CA ARG A 310 2.22 -0.57 3.59
C ARG A 310 1.86 -2.05 3.46
N ILE A 311 1.00 -2.41 2.51
CA ILE A 311 0.65 -3.81 2.25
C ILE A 311 1.92 -4.61 1.92
N SER A 312 2.81 -4.08 1.09
CA SER A 312 4.08 -4.72 0.73
C SER A 312 4.99 -4.92 1.94
N GLN A 313 5.14 -3.90 2.80
CA GLN A 313 5.96 -3.98 4.01
C GLN A 313 5.42 -4.98 5.03
N VAL A 314 4.11 -5.00 5.24
CA VAL A 314 3.48 -5.87 6.24
C VAL A 314 3.43 -7.32 5.76
N THR A 315 3.06 -7.55 4.49
CA THR A 315 2.90 -8.91 3.96
C THR A 315 4.18 -9.51 3.37
N GLY A 316 5.17 -8.68 3.06
CA GLY A 316 6.39 -9.07 2.33
C GLY A 316 6.21 -9.26 0.83
N PHE A 317 4.99 -9.12 0.28
CA PHE A 317 4.77 -9.27 -1.15
C PHE A 317 5.22 -8.04 -1.94
N PRO A 318 5.93 -8.19 -3.07
CA PRO A 318 6.34 -7.04 -3.88
C PRO A 318 5.13 -6.34 -4.52
N ILE A 319 5.16 -5.00 -4.53
CA ILE A 319 4.10 -4.14 -5.12
C ILE A 319 3.79 -4.52 -6.57
N ASP A 320 4.79 -4.96 -7.31
CA ASP A 320 4.65 -5.35 -8.72
C ASP A 320 3.74 -6.56 -8.94
N HIS A 321 3.48 -7.36 -7.90
CA HIS A 321 2.61 -8.52 -7.94
C HIS A 321 1.18 -8.22 -7.49
N LEU A 322 0.94 -7.04 -6.92
CA LEU A 322 -0.36 -6.66 -6.41
C LEU A 322 -1.31 -6.24 -7.53
N SER A 323 -2.59 -6.61 -7.39
CA SER A 323 -3.68 -6.09 -8.22
C SER A 323 -4.04 -4.66 -7.83
N ASP A 324 -4.79 -3.99 -8.71
CA ASP A 324 -5.61 -2.84 -8.31
C ASP A 324 -6.72 -3.27 -7.33
N PHE A 325 -7.32 -2.31 -6.63
CA PHE A 325 -8.40 -2.58 -5.68
C PHE A 325 -9.71 -2.94 -6.40
N GLU A 326 -10.34 -4.03 -5.96
CA GLU A 326 -11.73 -4.37 -6.26
C GLU A 326 -12.60 -4.03 -5.05
N ILE A 327 -13.55 -3.12 -5.20
CA ILE A 327 -14.47 -2.74 -4.12
C ILE A 327 -15.81 -3.43 -4.33
N ASN A 328 -16.18 -4.28 -3.38
CA ASN A 328 -17.46 -4.98 -3.33
C ASN A 328 -18.37 -4.32 -2.29
N LYS A 329 -19.58 -3.97 -2.70
CA LYS A 329 -20.66 -3.43 -1.88
C LYS A 329 -21.76 -4.48 -1.75
N HIS A 330 -21.87 -5.01 -0.54
CA HIS A 330 -22.88 -5.96 -0.11
C HIS A 330 -24.08 -5.19 0.41
N THR A 331 -25.26 -5.54 -0.09
CA THR A 331 -26.55 -5.00 0.36
C THR A 331 -27.32 -6.05 1.17
N GLU A 332 -28.43 -5.66 1.79
CA GLU A 332 -29.28 -6.59 2.55
C GLU A 332 -29.73 -7.78 1.68
N GLY A 333 -29.58 -8.99 2.20
CA GLY A 333 -29.81 -10.24 1.50
C GLY A 333 -28.68 -10.69 0.56
N SER A 334 -27.55 -9.96 0.52
CA SER A 334 -26.38 -10.38 -0.26
C SER A 334 -25.65 -11.56 0.37
N SER A 335 -25.06 -12.39 -0.48
CA SER A 335 -24.27 -13.55 -0.06
C SER A 335 -23.26 -13.92 -1.14
N TYR A 336 -22.20 -14.60 -0.74
CA TYR A 336 -21.26 -15.21 -1.67
C TYR A 336 -21.10 -16.68 -1.29
N GLU A 337 -21.54 -17.57 -2.17
CA GLU A 337 -21.47 -19.03 -1.99
C GLU A 337 -20.00 -19.52 -1.90
N PRO A 338 -19.73 -20.71 -1.33
CA PRO A 338 -18.39 -21.30 -1.30
C PRO A 338 -17.68 -21.29 -2.66
N HIS A 339 -16.50 -20.68 -2.70
CA HIS A 339 -15.71 -20.54 -3.92
C HIS A 339 -14.21 -20.41 -3.61
N PHE A 340 -13.43 -20.30 -4.68
CA PHE A 340 -11.99 -20.09 -4.65
C PHE A 340 -11.65 -18.85 -5.47
N ASP A 341 -10.66 -18.08 -5.02
CA ASP A 341 -10.14 -16.96 -5.79
C ASP A 341 -9.20 -17.49 -6.90
N ILE A 342 -9.71 -17.65 -8.12
CA ILE A 342 -8.95 -18.25 -9.24
C ILE A 342 -9.01 -17.37 -10.48
N ASN A 343 -7.90 -16.73 -10.82
CA ASN A 343 -7.75 -16.12 -12.14
C ASN A 343 -7.22 -17.13 -13.16
N VAL A 344 -8.01 -17.42 -14.20
CA VAL A 344 -7.65 -18.36 -15.28
C VAL A 344 -6.49 -17.84 -16.14
N ALA A 345 -6.31 -16.52 -16.23
CA ALA A 345 -5.27 -15.89 -17.04
C ALA A 345 -3.95 -15.70 -16.28
N ASN A 346 -3.99 -15.49 -14.96
CA ASN A 346 -2.80 -15.28 -14.14
C ASN A 346 -2.95 -15.83 -12.72
N SER A 347 -2.29 -16.94 -12.41
CA SER A 347 -2.43 -17.61 -11.10
C SER A 347 -2.29 -16.64 -9.91
N ILE A 348 -3.33 -16.60 -9.08
CA ILE A 348 -3.33 -15.87 -7.81
C ILE A 348 -2.66 -16.76 -6.77
N MET A 349 -1.60 -16.26 -6.16
CA MET A 349 -0.86 -16.93 -5.10
C MET A 349 -1.49 -16.67 -3.72
N ALA A 350 -1.97 -15.45 -3.48
CA ALA A 350 -2.62 -15.07 -2.24
C ALA A 350 -3.67 -13.97 -2.46
N SER A 351 -4.63 -13.89 -1.55
CA SER A 351 -5.72 -12.92 -1.57
C SER A 351 -5.72 -12.10 -0.27
N ILE A 352 -5.91 -10.80 -0.40
CA ILE A 352 -6.12 -9.86 0.72
C ILE A 352 -7.54 -9.33 0.62
N THR A 353 -8.35 -9.59 1.63
CA THR A 353 -9.72 -9.10 1.76
C THR A 353 -9.80 -8.14 2.94
N ILE A 354 -10.03 -6.86 2.68
CA ILE A 354 -10.05 -5.80 3.71
C ILE A 354 -11.48 -5.32 3.91
N PHE A 355 -11.96 -5.29 5.16
CA PHE A 355 -13.27 -4.74 5.48
C PHE A 355 -13.19 -3.21 5.64
N LEU A 356 -14.03 -2.48 4.90
CA LEU A 356 -14.01 -1.01 4.88
C LEU A 356 -15.01 -0.38 5.86
N ASN A 357 -15.86 -1.19 6.50
CA ASN A 357 -16.77 -0.76 7.54
C ASN A 357 -17.05 -1.89 8.53
N ASP A 358 -17.50 -1.52 9.73
CA ASP A 358 -18.01 -2.46 10.70
C ASP A 358 -19.39 -2.96 10.30
N VAL A 359 -19.61 -4.26 10.49
CA VAL A 359 -20.96 -4.85 10.43
C VAL A 359 -21.39 -5.22 11.86
N PRO A 360 -22.53 -4.69 12.35
CA PRO A 360 -22.99 -4.99 13.70
C PRO A 360 -23.18 -6.49 13.94
N VAL A 361 -22.82 -6.94 15.13
CA VAL A 361 -22.95 -8.35 15.53
C VAL A 361 -24.40 -8.81 15.39
N GLY A 362 -24.60 -9.95 14.74
CA GLY A 362 -25.92 -10.52 14.48
C GLY A 362 -26.57 -10.07 13.16
N ASN A 363 -25.95 -9.13 12.43
CA ASN A 363 -26.42 -8.74 11.08
C ASN A 363 -25.88 -9.67 9.97
N GLY A 364 -25.07 -10.67 10.28
CA GLY A 364 -24.47 -11.58 9.31
C GLY A 364 -23.31 -10.96 8.52
N GLY A 365 -23.04 -11.46 7.32
CA GLY A 365 -21.98 -10.96 6.44
C GLY A 365 -20.57 -11.41 6.82
N GLU A 366 -20.43 -12.42 7.67
CA GLU A 366 -19.15 -13.00 8.08
C GLU A 366 -18.40 -13.63 6.89
N PHE A 367 -17.08 -13.54 6.90
CA PHE A 367 -16.20 -14.23 5.95
C PHE A 367 -15.79 -15.58 6.55
N ILE A 368 -16.09 -16.68 5.87
CA ILE A 368 -16.04 -18.01 6.44
C ILE A 368 -15.16 -18.93 5.61
N PHE A 369 -14.22 -19.62 6.27
CA PHE A 369 -13.54 -20.80 5.75
C PHE A 369 -14.22 -22.05 6.36
N PRO A 370 -15.04 -22.80 5.59
CA PRO A 370 -15.89 -23.86 6.13
C PRO A 370 -15.14 -25.17 6.40
N GLU A 371 -14.06 -25.47 5.68
CA GLU A 371 -13.37 -26.76 5.74
C GLU A 371 -11.85 -26.59 5.92
N PRO A 372 -11.30 -26.80 7.12
CA PRO A 372 -9.87 -27.04 7.27
C PRO A 372 -9.51 -28.42 6.69
N ARG A 373 -8.32 -28.53 6.07
CA ARG A 373 -7.89 -29.66 5.21
C ARG A 373 -8.04 -31.07 5.83
N ASP A 374 -8.03 -31.16 7.16
CA ASP A 374 -8.09 -32.43 7.89
C ASP A 374 -9.52 -32.93 8.18
N GLY A 375 -10.55 -32.17 7.79
CA GLY A 375 -11.97 -32.50 8.00
C GLY A 375 -12.39 -32.58 9.47
N GLN A 376 -11.50 -32.19 10.38
CA GLN A 376 -11.63 -32.32 11.85
C GLN A 376 -11.44 -30.99 12.58
N GLY A 377 -11.15 -29.90 11.85
CA GLY A 377 -10.98 -28.58 12.44
C GLY A 377 -12.28 -27.77 12.48
N GLU A 378 -12.33 -26.82 13.40
CA GLU A 378 -13.43 -25.89 13.55
C GLU A 378 -13.42 -24.86 12.40
N PRO A 379 -14.59 -24.49 11.83
CA PRO A 379 -14.67 -23.43 10.83
C PRO A 379 -14.09 -22.11 11.35
N ILE A 380 -13.38 -21.39 10.48
CA ILE A 380 -12.89 -20.04 10.77
C ILE A 380 -13.94 -19.06 10.30
N VAL A 381 -14.49 -18.27 11.22
CA VAL A 381 -15.52 -17.26 10.95
C VAL A 381 -14.96 -15.89 11.30
N VAL A 382 -14.75 -15.03 10.31
CA VAL A 382 -14.22 -13.68 10.51
C VAL A 382 -15.33 -12.65 10.37
N ARG A 383 -15.55 -11.86 11.43
CA ARG A 383 -16.52 -10.76 11.42
C ARG A 383 -15.93 -9.54 10.71
N PRO A 384 -16.74 -8.79 9.93
CA PRO A 384 -16.28 -7.56 9.30
C PRO A 384 -16.04 -6.47 10.35
N VAL A 385 -14.78 -6.06 10.48
CA VAL A 385 -14.34 -4.95 11.34
C VAL A 385 -13.54 -3.98 10.48
N LYS A 386 -13.86 -2.69 10.55
CA LYS A 386 -13.22 -1.68 9.70
C LYS A 386 -11.69 -1.71 9.85
N GLY A 387 -10.98 -1.76 8.73
CA GLY A 387 -9.50 -1.80 8.68
C GLY A 387 -8.88 -3.18 8.92
N LEU A 388 -9.66 -4.22 9.23
CA LEU A 388 -9.19 -5.60 9.34
C LEU A 388 -9.04 -6.24 7.96
N ALA A 389 -7.89 -6.86 7.71
CA ALA A 389 -7.62 -7.68 6.53
C ALA A 389 -7.56 -9.16 6.87
N VAL A 390 -8.16 -9.97 6.00
CA VAL A 390 -7.99 -11.41 5.91
C VAL A 390 -7.04 -11.70 4.75
N VAL A 391 -5.88 -12.27 5.07
CA VAL A 391 -4.88 -12.68 4.08
C VAL A 391 -4.82 -14.20 4.05
N HIS A 392 -5.05 -14.80 2.88
CA HIS A 392 -4.94 -16.25 2.72
C HIS A 392 -4.15 -16.61 1.46
N HIS A 393 -3.37 -17.68 1.54
CA HIS A 393 -2.59 -18.20 0.42
C HIS A 393 -3.45 -19.17 -0.38
N ASN A 394 -3.66 -18.92 -1.67
CA ASN A 394 -4.39 -19.80 -2.59
C ASN A 394 -3.54 -20.99 -3.07
N THR A 395 -2.24 -20.96 -2.83
CA THR A 395 -1.29 -22.00 -3.21
C THR A 395 -0.36 -22.40 -2.08
N ASP A 396 0.07 -23.65 -2.05
CA ASP A 396 1.11 -24.15 -1.15
C ASP A 396 2.52 -23.63 -1.52
N ASP A 397 3.53 -23.97 -0.71
CA ASP A 397 4.94 -23.61 -0.92
C ASP A 397 5.54 -24.12 -2.25
N LYS A 398 4.85 -25.02 -2.93
CA LYS A 398 5.21 -25.58 -4.23
C LYS A 398 4.35 -25.00 -5.36
N TYR A 399 3.58 -23.95 -5.09
CA TYR A 399 2.65 -23.28 -6.00
C TYR A 399 1.51 -24.17 -6.51
N ASN A 400 1.19 -25.26 -5.81
CA ASN A 400 0.00 -26.04 -6.11
C ASN A 400 -1.21 -25.38 -5.46
N PHE A 401 -2.33 -25.38 -6.16
CA PHE A 401 -3.60 -24.90 -5.63
C PHE A 401 -3.98 -25.61 -4.34
N ASP A 402 -4.34 -24.82 -3.31
CA ASP A 402 -4.74 -25.34 -2.01
C ASP A 402 -6.29 -25.39 -1.90
N PRO A 403 -6.91 -26.57 -1.91
CA PRO A 403 -8.37 -26.70 -1.82
C PRO A 403 -8.95 -26.34 -0.44
N SER A 404 -8.12 -26.18 0.59
CA SER A 404 -8.59 -25.76 1.92
C SER A 404 -8.94 -24.27 1.97
N THR A 405 -8.54 -23.50 0.96
CA THR A 405 -8.77 -22.05 0.83
C THR A 405 -10.19 -21.70 0.38
N ILE A 406 -11.06 -22.69 0.26
CA ILE A 406 -12.47 -22.48 -0.04
C ILE A 406 -13.05 -21.53 0.99
N HIS A 407 -13.73 -20.50 0.52
CA HIS A 407 -14.30 -19.50 1.40
C HIS A 407 -15.64 -19.00 0.86
N GLN A 408 -16.43 -18.43 1.76
CA GLN A 408 -17.74 -17.89 1.48
C GLN A 408 -17.98 -16.61 2.28
N GLU A 409 -19.00 -15.86 1.89
CA GLU A 409 -19.50 -14.73 2.66
C GLU A 409 -20.94 -15.00 3.05
N ALA A 410 -21.19 -15.05 4.35
CA ALA A 410 -22.51 -15.30 4.92
C ALA A 410 -23.52 -14.24 4.48
N VAL A 411 -24.80 -14.59 4.57
CA VAL A 411 -25.89 -13.69 4.20
C VAL A 411 -25.85 -12.43 5.07
N LEU A 412 -25.75 -11.26 4.44
CA LEU A 412 -25.90 -9.99 5.14
C LEU A 412 -27.38 -9.75 5.40
N SER A 413 -27.82 -9.96 6.64
CA SER A 413 -29.22 -9.86 7.03
C SER A 413 -29.70 -8.42 7.18
N LYS A 414 -28.81 -7.46 7.43
CA LYS A 414 -29.17 -6.04 7.62
C LYS A 414 -27.99 -5.10 7.36
N GLY A 415 -28.26 -3.97 6.72
CA GLY A 415 -27.29 -2.89 6.51
C GLY A 415 -26.44 -3.08 5.25
N TYR A 416 -25.19 -2.62 5.31
CA TYR A 416 -24.24 -2.69 4.20
C TYR A 416 -22.87 -3.18 4.67
N LYS A 417 -22.17 -3.87 3.79
CA LYS A 417 -20.77 -4.28 3.99
C LYS A 417 -19.96 -3.90 2.76
N TYR A 418 -18.85 -3.21 2.98
CA TYR A 418 -17.90 -2.82 1.95
C TYR A 418 -16.61 -3.61 2.15
N VAL A 419 -16.12 -4.19 1.06
CA VAL A 419 -14.92 -5.02 1.06
C VAL A 419 -14.00 -4.52 -0.05
N ALA A 420 -12.75 -4.25 0.27
CA ALA A 420 -11.69 -4.07 -0.71
C ALA A 420 -10.93 -5.38 -0.86
N LYS A 421 -10.95 -5.98 -2.05
CA LYS A 421 -10.13 -7.12 -2.41
C LYS A 421 -8.89 -6.66 -3.18
N LYS A 422 -7.76 -7.28 -2.86
CA LYS A 422 -6.49 -7.14 -3.55
C LYS A 422 -5.85 -8.51 -3.71
N TYR A 423 -5.29 -8.78 -4.87
CA TYR A 423 -4.79 -10.09 -5.24
C TYR A 423 -3.29 -10.03 -5.46
N ILE A 424 -2.60 -11.09 -5.03
CA ILE A 424 -1.18 -11.26 -5.24
C ILE A 424 -1.00 -12.33 -6.30
N TYR A 425 -0.44 -11.92 -7.42
CA TYR A 425 -0.19 -12.81 -8.54
C TYR A 425 1.16 -13.48 -8.40
N LEU A 426 1.28 -14.71 -8.91
CA LEU A 426 2.56 -15.43 -8.93
C LEU A 426 3.63 -14.68 -9.74
N ASN A 427 3.22 -14.06 -10.85
CA ASN A 427 4.10 -13.28 -11.71
C ASN A 427 3.83 -11.78 -11.57
N PRO A 428 4.86 -10.93 -11.75
CA PRO A 428 4.68 -9.49 -11.79
C PRO A 428 3.62 -9.08 -12.81
N GLN A 429 2.78 -8.13 -12.43
CA GLN A 429 1.74 -7.59 -13.29
C GLN A 429 2.38 -6.89 -14.51
N PRO A 430 1.92 -7.19 -15.72
CA PRO A 430 2.51 -6.65 -16.92
C PRO A 430 2.23 -5.15 -17.05
N LYS A 431 3.15 -4.42 -17.71
CA LYS A 431 3.09 -2.95 -17.80
C LYS A 431 1.80 -2.41 -18.44
N HIS A 432 1.16 -3.15 -19.34
CA HIS A 432 -0.12 -2.69 -19.92
C HIS A 432 -1.24 -2.66 -18.88
N VAL A 433 -1.25 -3.61 -17.95
CA VAL A 433 -2.18 -3.63 -16.81
C VAL A 433 -1.84 -2.55 -15.81
N ARG A 434 -0.56 -2.38 -15.45
CA ARG A 434 -0.16 -1.40 -14.42
C ARG A 434 -0.11 0.06 -14.89
N ILE A 435 0.05 0.32 -16.18
CA ILE A 435 0.26 1.69 -16.69
C ILE A 435 -0.78 2.03 -17.73
N VAL A 436 -0.91 1.22 -18.78
CA VAL A 436 -1.71 1.62 -19.95
C VAL A 436 -3.21 1.60 -19.65
N LEU A 437 -3.71 0.54 -18.99
CA LEU A 437 -5.12 0.45 -18.60
C LEU A 437 -5.51 1.55 -17.60
N PRO A 438 -4.74 1.82 -16.53
CA PRO A 438 -4.95 2.97 -15.67
C PRO A 438 -4.93 4.31 -16.41
N LEU A 439 -4.03 4.52 -17.37
CA LEU A 439 -4.02 5.75 -18.17
C LEU A 439 -5.31 5.91 -19.01
N ILE A 440 -5.84 4.82 -19.53
CA ILE A 440 -7.12 4.81 -20.26
C ILE A 440 -8.30 5.07 -19.29
N ALA A 441 -8.22 4.53 -18.07
CA ALA A 441 -9.26 4.65 -17.04
C ALA A 441 -9.25 5.99 -16.30
N ALA A 442 -8.10 6.67 -16.22
CA ALA A 442 -7.90 7.93 -15.51
C ALA A 442 -8.95 9.02 -15.85
N PRO A 443 -9.27 9.33 -17.12
CA PRO A 443 -10.30 10.33 -17.45
C PRO A 443 -11.72 9.90 -17.06
N PHE A 444 -11.94 8.62 -16.77
CA PHE A 444 -13.23 8.05 -16.33
C PHE A 444 -13.22 7.73 -14.82
N GLY A 445 -12.38 8.42 -14.05
CA GLY A 445 -12.34 8.27 -12.60
C GLY A 445 -11.79 6.93 -12.11
N GLY A 446 -11.03 6.21 -12.95
CA GLY A 446 -10.46 4.90 -12.64
C GLY A 446 -11.29 3.70 -13.08
N ILE A 447 -12.29 3.89 -13.96
CA ILE A 447 -13.08 2.81 -14.56
C ILE A 447 -12.63 2.58 -16.00
N LEU A 448 -12.53 1.33 -16.44
CA LEU A 448 -12.27 1.04 -17.85
C LEU A 448 -13.51 1.28 -18.72
N PRO A 449 -13.34 1.90 -19.91
CA PRO A 449 -14.43 2.01 -20.87
C PRO A 449 -14.93 0.63 -21.32
N ARG A 450 -16.27 0.47 -21.41
CA ARG A 450 -16.92 -0.78 -21.83
C ARG A 450 -16.39 -1.37 -23.15
N GLY A 451 -15.95 -0.53 -24.08
CA GLY A 451 -15.35 -0.98 -25.34
C GLY A 451 -14.04 -1.77 -25.18
N ILE A 452 -13.22 -1.43 -24.17
CA ILE A 452 -11.97 -2.15 -23.86
C ILE A 452 -12.28 -3.50 -23.24
N ILE A 453 -13.24 -3.54 -22.31
CA ILE A 453 -13.74 -4.77 -21.69
C ILE A 453 -14.31 -5.71 -22.75
N ALA A 454 -15.20 -5.20 -23.62
CA ALA A 454 -15.79 -5.99 -24.70
C ALA A 454 -14.74 -6.53 -25.68
N LEU A 455 -13.70 -5.76 -25.99
CA LEU A 455 -12.59 -6.22 -26.82
C LEU A 455 -11.84 -7.37 -26.15
N HIS A 456 -11.49 -7.23 -24.87
CA HIS A 456 -10.80 -8.28 -24.12
C HIS A 456 -11.62 -9.58 -24.08
N ASN A 457 -12.91 -9.47 -23.78
CA ASN A 457 -13.81 -10.62 -23.70
C ASN A 457 -13.94 -11.33 -25.06
N ALA A 458 -14.09 -10.56 -26.15
CA ALA A 458 -14.14 -11.12 -27.50
C ALA A 458 -12.83 -11.84 -27.88
N LEU A 459 -11.68 -11.37 -27.39
CA LEU A 459 -10.41 -12.08 -27.59
C LEU A 459 -10.36 -13.39 -26.81
N ILE A 460 -10.84 -13.41 -25.56
CA ILE A 460 -10.91 -14.63 -24.74
C ILE A 460 -11.84 -15.66 -25.38
N GLU A 461 -13.06 -15.28 -25.74
CA GLU A 461 -14.04 -16.16 -26.37
C GLU A 461 -13.51 -16.77 -27.68
N ARG A 462 -12.70 -16.02 -28.43
CA ARG A 462 -12.21 -16.45 -29.74
C ARG A 462 -10.90 -17.25 -29.69
N PHE A 463 -10.00 -16.93 -28.78
CA PHE A 463 -8.62 -17.46 -28.78
C PHE A 463 -8.24 -18.19 -27.49
N GLY A 464 -9.12 -18.22 -26.50
CA GLY A 464 -8.83 -18.71 -25.16
C GLY A 464 -8.01 -17.72 -24.32
N PRO A 465 -7.98 -17.89 -22.98
CA PRO A 465 -7.46 -16.89 -22.03
C PRO A 465 -5.99 -16.54 -22.25
N GLN A 466 -5.13 -17.55 -22.43
CA GLN A 466 -3.68 -17.38 -22.55
C GLN A 466 -3.29 -16.63 -23.84
N THR A 467 -3.91 -16.99 -24.97
CA THR A 467 -3.62 -16.37 -26.27
C THR A 467 -4.26 -14.99 -26.39
N ALA A 468 -5.46 -14.83 -25.83
CA ALA A 468 -6.16 -13.55 -25.77
C ALA A 468 -5.34 -12.49 -25.05
N GLU A 469 -4.74 -12.82 -23.90
CA GLU A 469 -3.91 -11.88 -23.14
C GLU A 469 -2.70 -11.39 -23.95
N VAL A 470 -2.06 -12.29 -24.71
CA VAL A 470 -0.94 -11.91 -25.60
C VAL A 470 -1.39 -10.93 -26.69
N TYR A 471 -2.55 -11.15 -27.30
CA TYR A 471 -3.10 -10.25 -28.32
C TYR A 471 -3.58 -8.93 -27.72
N PHE A 472 -4.28 -8.99 -26.60
CA PHE A 472 -4.80 -7.83 -25.89
C PHE A 472 -3.65 -6.90 -25.48
N ARG A 473 -2.59 -7.45 -24.87
CA ARG A 473 -1.36 -6.72 -24.57
C ARG A 473 -0.81 -6.00 -25.80
N LYS A 474 -0.65 -6.71 -26.93
CA LYS A 474 -0.14 -6.10 -28.18
C LYS A 474 -1.04 -4.96 -28.67
N ILE A 475 -2.36 -5.14 -28.63
CA ILE A 475 -3.30 -4.11 -29.07
C ILE A 475 -3.21 -2.89 -28.15
N VAL A 476 -3.33 -3.08 -26.84
CA VAL A 476 -3.33 -1.99 -25.85
C VAL A 476 -2.00 -1.25 -25.83
N THR A 477 -0.87 -1.93 -25.99
CA THR A 477 0.45 -1.29 -26.05
C THR A 477 0.71 -0.53 -27.36
N MET A 478 0.22 -1.03 -28.49
CA MET A 478 0.44 -0.40 -29.80
C MET A 478 -0.55 0.73 -30.09
N SER A 479 -1.76 0.69 -29.52
CA SER A 479 -2.82 1.66 -29.83
C SER A 479 -2.45 3.11 -29.49
N PRO A 480 -1.86 3.42 -28.31
CA PRO A 480 -1.39 4.78 -28.00
C PRO A 480 -0.30 5.26 -28.96
N ILE A 481 0.62 4.38 -29.35
CA ILE A 481 1.70 4.71 -30.30
C ILE A 481 1.10 5.06 -31.66
N LEU A 482 0.15 4.25 -32.14
CA LEU A 482 -0.53 4.50 -33.41
C LEU A 482 -1.35 5.80 -33.36
N LEU A 483 -2.03 6.09 -32.26
CA LEU A 483 -2.77 7.34 -32.05
C LEU A 483 -1.82 8.55 -32.12
N LEU A 484 -0.66 8.49 -31.45
CA LEU A 484 0.34 9.56 -31.50
C LEU A 484 0.88 9.78 -32.92
N LEU A 485 1.11 8.70 -33.68
CA LEU A 485 1.53 8.81 -35.08
C LEU A 485 0.44 9.44 -35.96
N ILE A 486 -0.84 9.11 -35.72
CA ILE A 486 -1.97 9.73 -36.43
C ILE A 486 -2.05 11.22 -36.09
N ILE A 487 -1.97 11.59 -34.80
CA ILE A 487 -1.98 12.98 -34.36
C ILE A 487 -0.80 13.74 -34.98
N ALA A 488 0.42 13.19 -34.94
CA ALA A 488 1.59 13.80 -35.55
C ALA A 488 1.41 14.01 -37.06
N SER A 489 0.82 13.03 -37.76
CA SER A 489 0.51 13.13 -39.19
C SER A 489 -0.53 14.20 -39.50
N VAL A 490 -1.58 14.32 -38.68
CA VAL A 490 -2.61 15.36 -38.80
C VAL A 490 -2.03 16.75 -38.52
N VAL A 491 -1.23 16.91 -37.45
CA VAL A 491 -0.55 18.16 -37.10
C VAL A 491 0.42 18.56 -38.20
N SER A 492 1.24 17.63 -38.69
CA SER A 492 2.16 17.87 -39.81
C SER A 492 1.40 18.31 -41.07
N SER A 493 0.28 17.64 -41.40
CA SER A 493 -0.58 18.01 -42.52
C SER A 493 -1.22 19.39 -42.34
N PHE A 494 -1.63 19.75 -41.13
CA PHE A 494 -2.19 21.05 -40.80
C PHE A 494 -1.15 22.18 -40.88
N VAL A 495 0.04 21.95 -40.33
CA VAL A 495 1.18 22.87 -40.40
C VAL A 495 1.59 23.09 -41.86
N ALA A 496 1.70 22.02 -42.65
CA ALA A 496 2.02 22.10 -44.08
C ALA A 496 0.96 22.90 -44.87
N ARG A 497 -0.34 22.72 -44.58
CA ARG A 497 -1.42 23.51 -45.18
C ARG A 497 -1.34 24.99 -44.78
N LYS A 498 -1.04 25.29 -43.51
CA LYS A 498 -0.91 26.66 -43.01
C LYS A 498 0.30 27.39 -43.61
N LEU A 499 1.45 26.72 -43.71
CA LEU A 499 2.63 27.23 -44.42
C LEU A 499 2.35 27.49 -45.90
N LYS A 500 1.59 26.61 -46.56
CA LYS A 500 1.19 26.81 -47.95
C LYS A 500 0.20 27.97 -48.14
N SER A 501 -0.65 28.24 -47.15
CA SER A 501 -1.54 29.42 -47.16
C SER A 501 -0.82 30.74 -46.85
N LEU A 502 0.30 30.69 -46.12
CA LEU A 502 1.13 31.87 -45.81
C LEU A 502 2.14 32.19 -46.92
N GLY A 503 2.55 31.21 -47.72
CA GLY A 503 3.41 31.39 -48.90
C GLY A 503 2.65 31.76 -50.18
N GLY A 504 1.36 32.09 -50.09
CA GLY A 504 0.45 32.34 -51.20
C GLY A 504 0.05 33.80 -51.35
N ASP A 505 1.00 34.74 -51.27
CA ASP A 505 0.81 36.08 -51.82
C ASP A 505 2.13 36.56 -52.45
N GLY A 506 2.17 36.52 -53.78
CA GLY A 506 3.39 36.72 -54.56
C GLY A 506 3.22 36.28 -56.01
N GLY A 507 2.14 36.71 -56.66
CA GLY A 507 1.99 36.62 -58.11
C GLY A 507 2.78 37.73 -58.80
N GLY A 508 3.60 37.39 -59.81
CA GLY A 508 4.26 38.42 -60.62
C GLY A 508 5.34 37.94 -61.59
N ASP A 509 4.91 37.31 -62.68
CA ASP A 509 5.42 37.50 -64.06
C ASP A 509 6.76 36.90 -64.54
N GLY A 510 6.76 36.42 -65.80
CA GLY A 510 7.94 36.51 -66.68
C GLY A 510 8.69 35.25 -67.15
N LYS A 511 8.26 34.71 -68.30
CA LYS A 511 9.06 34.16 -69.44
C LYS A 511 9.66 32.72 -69.43
N ARG A 512 8.98 31.88 -70.24
CA ARG A 512 9.41 31.18 -71.49
C ARG A 512 10.68 30.29 -71.53
N LYS A 513 10.43 28.99 -71.85
CA LYS A 513 10.96 28.11 -72.95
C LYS A 513 12.49 28.15 -73.22
N LYS A 514 13.24 27.06 -73.43
CA LYS A 514 13.00 25.83 -74.23
C LYS A 514 14.29 24.96 -74.22
N GLU A 515 14.16 23.68 -74.59
CA GLU A 515 15.18 22.78 -75.19
C GLU A 515 16.29 22.27 -74.23
N GLY A 516 16.77 21.02 -74.26
CA GLY A 516 16.67 19.88 -75.17
C GLY A 516 17.48 18.70 -74.58
N ALA A 517 17.43 17.56 -75.28
CA ALA A 517 17.94 16.23 -74.93
C ALA A 517 19.40 16.12 -74.42
N SER A 518 19.68 15.10 -73.59
CA SER A 518 20.59 13.99 -73.93
C SER A 518 20.86 13.03 -72.75
N THR A 519 20.72 11.74 -73.04
CA THR A 519 21.43 10.54 -72.51
C THR A 519 22.70 10.75 -71.65
N VAL A 520 22.94 9.87 -70.66
CA VAL A 520 24.09 8.93 -70.60
C VAL A 520 24.31 8.31 -69.19
N SER A 521 24.39 6.98 -69.21
CA SER A 521 25.12 5.99 -68.37
C SER A 521 25.15 6.03 -66.84
N SER A 522 24.74 4.87 -66.33
CA SER A 522 25.30 4.16 -65.17
C SER A 522 26.83 4.14 -65.10
N LYS A 523 27.40 4.34 -63.90
CA LYS A 523 28.72 3.83 -63.53
C LYS A 523 28.68 3.18 -62.15
N LYS A 524 28.91 1.86 -62.14
CA LYS A 524 29.37 1.07 -60.99
C LYS A 524 30.81 1.45 -60.64
N SER A 525 31.14 1.46 -59.35
CA SER A 525 32.50 1.16 -58.87
C SER A 525 32.44 0.24 -57.65
N LYS A 526 33.02 -0.95 -57.81
CA LYS A 526 33.33 -1.95 -56.77
C LYS A 526 34.64 -1.58 -56.06
N GLY A 527 34.77 -2.00 -54.79
CA GLY A 527 36.05 -2.27 -54.12
C GLY A 527 35.81 -2.59 -52.63
N LYS A 528 35.69 -3.87 -52.24
CA LYS A 528 36.74 -4.81 -51.75
C LYS A 528 37.14 -4.59 -50.29
N SER A 529 37.10 -5.71 -49.54
CA SER A 529 37.95 -6.11 -48.38
C SER A 529 37.11 -6.49 -47.15
N LYS A 530 37.37 -7.53 -46.36
CA LYS A 530 38.03 -8.85 -46.45
C LYS A 530 37.76 -9.48 -45.07
N LYS A 531 37.52 -10.80 -45.03
CA LYS A 531 37.34 -11.64 -43.82
C LYS A 531 38.68 -12.03 -43.19
N SER A 532 38.66 -12.30 -41.89
CA SER A 532 39.49 -13.23 -41.11
C SER A 532 38.71 -13.57 -39.82
N ASP A 533 38.59 -14.79 -39.31
CA ASP A 533 38.95 -16.14 -39.74
C ASP A 533 37.84 -17.10 -39.24
#